data_AF-A0A842LGX7-F1
#
_entry.id   AF-A0A842LGX7-F1
#
_cell.length_a   1.000
_cell.length_b   1.000
_cell.length_c   1.000
_cell.angle_alpha   90.00
_cell.angle_beta   90.00
_cell.angle_gamma   90.00
#
_symmetry.space_group_name_H-M   'P 1'
#
loop_
_entity.id
_entity.type
_entity.pdbx_description
1 polymer ?
#
loop_
_entity_poly.entity_id
_entity_poly.type
_entity_poly.pdbx_seq_one_letter_code
_entity_poly.pdbx_strand_id
1 'polypeptide(L)'
;MSQEIIEPLAKFHSSINIKGQLVVPAKDRDVFGLNKGDYLEIIVRSFKVVGGKLKILKRAYVVVRLSSKGLITIPEEVRKELNISPGDTVEILIVGYHKFDELVSEKGKQLLKLLQGNSHTQIISSEQEKSILQRSRTYYL
;
A
#
# COMPACT_ATOMS: atom_id res chain seq x y z
N MET A 1 1.46 -24.07 -19.23
CA MET A 1 1.79 -22.62 -19.14
C MET A 1 2.12 -22.33 -17.69
N SER A 2 3.37 -21.99 -17.37
CA SER A 2 3.74 -21.58 -16.01
C SER A 2 3.01 -20.28 -15.69
N GLN A 3 2.09 -20.28 -14.73
CA GLN A 3 1.57 -19.03 -14.18
C GLN A 3 2.73 -18.31 -13.52
N GLU A 4 3.15 -17.21 -14.12
CA GLU A 4 4.21 -16.38 -13.58
C GLU A 4 3.73 -15.75 -12.26
N ILE A 5 4.43 -16.04 -11.17
CA ILE A 5 4.11 -15.48 -9.85
C ILE A 5 4.60 -14.03 -9.84
N ILE A 6 3.69 -13.10 -9.58
CA ILE A 6 3.99 -11.66 -9.49
C ILE A 6 3.90 -11.29 -8.02
N GLU A 7 5.04 -10.94 -7.42
CA GLU A 7 5.14 -10.60 -6.01
C GLU A 7 5.16 -9.08 -5.79
N PRO A 8 4.56 -8.57 -4.70
CA PRO A 8 4.76 -7.19 -4.27
C PRO A 8 6.20 -6.98 -3.78
N LEU A 9 6.57 -5.73 -3.49
CA LEU A 9 7.86 -5.43 -2.84
C LEU A 9 7.90 -5.98 -1.42
N ALA A 10 6.80 -5.83 -0.69
CA ALA A 10 6.61 -6.47 0.61
C ALA A 10 5.14 -6.79 0.84
N LYS A 11 4.89 -7.77 1.70
CA LYS A 11 3.55 -8.20 2.10
C LYS A 11 3.51 -8.46 3.59
N PHE A 12 2.59 -7.83 4.30
CA PHE A 12 2.41 -8.07 5.73
C PHE A 12 0.96 -7.86 6.17
N HIS A 13 0.65 -8.27 7.40
CA HIS A 13 -0.64 -8.04 8.04
C HIS A 13 -0.45 -7.06 9.19
N SER A 14 -1.40 -6.14 9.37
CA SER A 14 -1.39 -5.22 10.52
C SER A 14 -2.81 -4.88 10.95
N SER A 15 -2.97 -4.70 12.25
CA SER A 15 -4.20 -4.13 12.81
C SER A 15 -4.24 -2.62 12.59
N ILE A 16 -5.44 -2.09 12.39
CA ILE A 16 -5.69 -0.66 12.25
C ILE A 16 -6.19 -0.09 13.59
N ASN A 17 -5.61 1.04 14.03
CA ASN A 17 -6.06 1.71 15.25
C ASN A 17 -7.29 2.62 15.02
N ILE A 18 -7.77 3.27 16.08
CA ILE A 18 -8.95 4.18 16.03
C ILE A 18 -8.80 5.36 15.06
N LYS A 19 -7.56 5.75 14.73
CA LYS A 19 -7.24 6.83 13.80
C LYS A 19 -7.04 6.33 12.37
N GLY A 20 -7.28 5.05 12.08
CA GLY A 20 -7.02 4.47 10.76
C GLY A 20 -5.54 4.20 10.49
N GLN A 21 -4.70 4.18 11.54
CA GLN A 21 -3.25 4.10 11.38
C GLN A 21 -2.74 2.67 11.60
N LEU A 22 -1.65 2.36 10.92
CA LEU A 22 -0.90 1.12 11.06
C LEU A 22 0.60 1.38 10.92
N VAL A 23 1.43 0.42 11.30
CA VAL A 23 2.89 0.53 11.27
C VAL A 23 3.44 -0.37 10.18
N VAL A 24 4.24 0.21 9.27
CA VAL A 24 5.03 -0.55 8.30
C VAL A 24 6.17 -1.24 9.06
N PRO A 25 6.39 -2.56 8.91
CA PRO A 25 7.42 -3.28 9.65
C PRO A 25 8.81 -2.66 9.48
N ALA A 26 9.57 -2.58 10.58
CA ALA A 26 10.89 -1.94 10.57
C ALA A 26 11.83 -2.56 9.54
N LYS A 27 11.82 -3.90 9.41
CA LYS A 27 12.66 -4.63 8.46
C LYS A 27 12.36 -4.29 7.01
N ASP A 28 11.08 -4.18 6.64
CA ASP A 28 10.71 -3.75 5.29
C ASP A 28 11.18 -2.31 5.02
N ARG A 29 11.08 -1.43 6.02
CA ARG A 29 11.60 -0.05 5.89
C ARG A 29 13.11 -0.03 5.71
N ASP A 30 13.85 -0.83 6.47
CA ASP A 30 15.30 -0.91 6.38
C ASP A 30 15.74 -1.39 5.00
N VAL A 31 15.09 -2.43 4.46
CA VAL A 31 15.38 -3.01 3.12
C VAL A 31 15.23 -1.96 2.02
N PHE A 32 14.18 -1.14 2.08
CA PHE A 32 13.92 -0.10 1.07
C PHE A 32 14.52 1.28 1.46
N GLY A 33 15.27 1.36 2.55
CA GLY A 33 15.83 2.60 3.09
C GLY A 33 14.80 3.69 3.39
N LEU A 34 13.58 3.33 3.77
CA LEU A 34 12.42 4.24 3.91
C LEU A 34 12.51 5.12 5.15
N ASN A 35 12.40 6.43 4.95
CA ASN A 35 12.53 7.45 5.97
C ASN A 35 11.23 8.22 6.19
N LYS A 36 11.15 8.93 7.33
CA LYS A 36 10.05 9.86 7.60
C LYS A 36 9.96 10.87 6.46
N GLY A 37 8.78 11.00 5.89
CA GLY A 37 8.49 11.95 4.81
C GLY A 37 8.34 11.29 3.45
N ASP A 38 8.91 10.09 3.25
CA ASP A 38 8.78 9.29 2.03
C ASP A 38 7.32 8.90 1.78
N TYR A 39 7.02 8.55 0.53
CA TYR A 39 5.71 8.09 0.12
C TYR A 39 5.75 6.61 -0.25
N LEU A 40 4.69 5.89 0.12
CA LEU A 40 4.47 4.50 -0.24
C LEU A 40 3.24 4.39 -1.13
N GLU A 41 3.38 3.63 -2.20
CA GLU A 41 2.24 3.10 -2.95
C GLU A 41 1.91 1.74 -2.36
N ILE A 42 0.69 1.59 -1.85
CA ILE A 42 0.25 0.36 -1.20
C ILE A 42 -1.08 -0.12 -1.78
N ILE A 43 -1.31 -1.42 -1.65
CA ILE A 43 -2.63 -2.02 -1.79
C ILE A 43 -3.07 -2.51 -0.41
N VAL A 44 -4.23 -2.02 0.03
CA VAL A 44 -4.91 -2.46 1.26
C VAL A 44 -5.96 -3.48 0.86
N ARG A 45 -5.93 -4.66 1.48
CA ARG A 45 -6.92 -5.70 1.28
C ARG A 45 -7.67 -5.99 2.59
N SER A 46 -9.00 -5.91 2.53
CA SER A 46 -9.83 -6.52 3.57
C SER A 46 -10.09 -7.98 3.23
N PHE A 47 -10.12 -8.83 4.25
CA PHE A 47 -10.24 -10.27 4.07
C PHE A 47 -11.04 -10.92 5.19
N LYS A 48 -11.43 -12.18 4.97
CA LYS A 48 -11.92 -13.09 6.02
C LYS A 48 -11.16 -14.39 5.97
N VAL A 49 -10.99 -15.03 7.13
CA VAL A 49 -10.47 -16.40 7.21
C VAL A 49 -11.66 -17.36 7.17
N VAL A 50 -11.71 -18.21 6.14
CA VAL A 50 -12.77 -19.22 5.98
C VAL A 50 -12.09 -20.57 5.78
N GLY A 51 -12.30 -21.51 6.70
CA GLY A 51 -11.65 -22.83 6.66
C GLY A 51 -10.12 -22.75 6.65
N GLY A 52 -9.55 -21.83 7.43
CA GLY A 52 -8.10 -21.59 7.49
C GLY A 52 -7.50 -20.88 6.28
N LYS A 53 -8.31 -20.49 5.29
CA LYS A 53 -7.86 -19.81 4.07
C LYS A 53 -8.25 -18.33 4.09
N LEU A 54 -7.34 -17.47 3.66
CA LEU A 54 -7.61 -16.04 3.45
C LEU A 54 -8.45 -15.84 2.19
N LYS A 55 -9.65 -15.28 2.35
CA LYS A 55 -10.52 -14.84 1.26
C LYS A 55 -10.53 -13.32 1.23
N ILE A 56 -9.93 -12.74 0.18
CA ILE A 56 -9.94 -11.29 -0.02
C ILE A 56 -11.35 -10.83 -0.41
N LEU A 57 -11.85 -9.80 0.28
CA LEU A 57 -13.18 -9.24 0.08
C LEU A 57 -13.14 -8.00 -0.81
N LYS A 58 -12.32 -7.01 -0.43
CA LYS A 58 -12.17 -5.74 -1.15
C LYS A 58 -10.71 -5.30 -1.15
N ARG A 59 -10.38 -4.41 -2.07
CA ARG A 59 -9.01 -3.92 -2.31
C ARG A 59 -9.04 -2.43 -2.61
N ALA A 60 -8.03 -1.70 -2.15
CA ALA A 60 -7.81 -0.34 -2.58
C ALA A 60 -6.32 -0.07 -2.80
N TYR A 61 -6.01 0.69 -3.84
CA TYR A 61 -4.72 1.31 -4.03
C TYR A 61 -4.70 2.65 -3.29
N VAL A 62 -3.62 2.93 -2.56
CA VAL A 62 -3.48 4.14 -1.74
C VAL A 62 -2.02 4.62 -1.82
N VAL A 63 -1.83 5.91 -2.01
CA VAL A 63 -0.53 6.58 -1.82
C VAL A 63 -0.52 7.25 -0.45
N VAL A 64 0.39 6.84 0.43
CA VAL A 64 0.45 7.30 1.82
C VAL A 64 1.82 7.85 2.16
N ARG A 65 1.86 8.88 3.01
CA ARG A 65 3.11 9.44 3.52
C ARG A 65 3.55 8.70 4.78
N LEU A 66 4.81 8.27 4.81
CA LEU A 66 5.42 7.64 5.96
C LEU A 66 5.73 8.69 7.04
N SER A 67 5.13 8.51 8.21
CA SER A 67 5.34 9.37 9.38
C SER A 67 6.42 8.81 10.31
N SER A 68 6.60 9.42 11.48
CA SER A 68 7.55 8.95 12.48
C SER A 68 7.29 7.49 12.86
N LYS A 69 8.35 6.74 13.15
CA LYS A 69 8.31 5.31 13.50
C LYS A 69 7.63 4.43 12.43
N GLY A 70 7.58 4.92 11.18
CA GLY A 70 6.97 4.28 10.01
C GLY A 70 5.48 4.03 10.11
N LEU A 71 4.79 4.94 10.77
CA LEU A 71 3.33 4.99 10.80
C LEU A 71 2.80 5.48 9.44
N ILE A 72 1.73 4.85 8.95
CA ILE A 72 0.93 5.34 7.83
C ILE A 72 -0.54 5.39 8.23
N THR A 73 -1.32 6.23 7.55
CA THR A 73 -2.76 6.37 7.79
C THR A 73 -3.51 5.91 6.55
N ILE A 74 -4.45 4.97 6.71
CA ILE A 74 -5.40 4.63 5.65
C ILE A 74 -6.55 5.66 5.69
N PRO A 75 -6.80 6.38 4.59
CA PRO A 75 -7.85 7.40 4.56
C PRO A 75 -9.22 6.85 4.95
N GLU A 76 -10.05 7.69 5.55
CA GLU A 76 -11.34 7.28 6.12
C GLU A 76 -12.29 6.74 5.04
N GLU A 77 -12.33 7.40 3.89
CA GLU A 77 -13.10 7.01 2.71
C GLU A 77 -12.71 5.60 2.23
N VAL A 78 -11.41 5.29 2.21
CA VAL A 78 -10.91 3.96 1.86
C VAL A 78 -11.36 2.93 2.90
N ARG A 79 -11.22 3.25 4.20
CA ARG A 79 -11.66 2.34 5.27
C ARG A 79 -13.16 2.05 5.20
N LYS A 80 -13.99 3.07 4.96
CA LYS A 80 -15.44 2.94 4.76
C LYS A 80 -15.76 2.01 3.59
N GLU A 81 -15.16 2.27 2.43
CA GLU A 81 -15.37 1.45 1.24
C GLU A 81 -14.96 -0.02 1.45
N LEU A 82 -13.86 -0.27 2.14
CA LEU A 82 -13.40 -1.63 2.45
C LEU A 82 -14.14 -2.30 3.63
N ASN A 83 -15.04 -1.58 4.32
CA ASN A 83 -15.68 -1.99 5.56
C ASN A 83 -14.68 -2.36 6.67
N ILE A 84 -13.63 -1.54 6.84
CA ILE A 84 -12.60 -1.71 7.87
C ILE A 84 -12.94 -0.87 9.10
N SER A 85 -12.98 -1.52 10.26
CA SER A 85 -13.19 -0.90 11.56
C SER A 85 -11.90 -0.89 12.40
N PRO A 86 -11.78 -0.01 13.41
CA PRO A 86 -10.68 -0.09 14.37
C PRO A 86 -10.58 -1.48 15.03
N GLY A 87 -9.37 -2.01 15.12
CA GLY A 87 -9.08 -3.35 15.61
C GLY A 87 -9.02 -4.42 14.51
N ASP A 88 -9.60 -4.15 13.33
CA ASP A 88 -9.54 -5.09 12.21
C ASP A 88 -8.10 -5.26 11.72
N THR A 89 -7.79 -6.47 11.26
CA THR A 89 -6.54 -6.78 10.58
C THR A 89 -6.72 -6.66 9.07
N VAL A 90 -5.80 -5.97 8.42
CA VAL A 90 -5.74 -5.84 6.97
C VAL A 90 -4.46 -6.46 6.43
N GLU A 91 -4.50 -6.91 5.18
CA GLU A 91 -3.31 -7.33 4.44
C GLU A 91 -2.82 -6.14 3.61
N ILE A 92 -1.55 -5.80 3.75
CA ILE A 92 -0.89 -4.68 3.08
C ILE A 92 0.14 -5.22 2.11
N LEU A 93 0.10 -4.72 0.88
CA LEU A 93 1.08 -4.98 -0.16
C LEU A 93 1.77 -3.66 -0.50
N ILE A 94 3.08 -3.59 -0.36
CA ILE A 94 3.86 -2.46 -0.87
C ILE A 94 4.15 -2.72 -2.35
N VAL A 95 3.74 -1.79 -3.21
CA VAL A 95 3.87 -1.91 -4.67
C VAL A 95 4.73 -0.81 -5.28
N GLY A 96 5.15 0.16 -4.48
CA GLY A 96 6.08 1.21 -4.90
C GLY A 96 6.41 2.14 -3.75
N TYR A 97 7.44 2.95 -3.93
CA TYR A 97 7.81 3.97 -2.98
C TYR A 97 8.55 5.11 -3.69
N HIS A 98 8.54 6.28 -3.06
CA HIS A 98 9.17 7.48 -3.57
C HIS A 98 9.85 8.20 -2.42
N LYS A 99 11.12 8.55 -2.59
CA LYS A 99 11.85 9.30 -1.58
C LYS A 99 11.46 10.77 -1.62
N PHE A 100 11.34 11.38 -0.45
CA PHE A 100 10.92 12.78 -0.37
C PHE A 100 11.96 13.74 -0.98
N ASP A 101 13.25 13.46 -0.80
CA ASP A 101 14.35 14.21 -1.38
C ASP A 101 14.42 14.09 -2.92
N GLU A 102 13.88 13.02 -3.48
CA GLU A 102 13.70 12.83 -4.93
C GLU A 102 12.53 13.63 -5.51
N LEU A 103 11.75 14.38 -4.71
CA LEU A 103 10.58 15.13 -5.17
C LEU A 103 10.89 16.25 -6.19
N VAL A 104 12.15 16.64 -6.32
CA VAL A 104 12.62 17.60 -7.35
C VAL A 104 12.84 16.94 -8.72
N SER A 105 12.88 15.61 -8.78
CA SER A 105 13.04 14.84 -10.02
C SER A 105 11.73 14.77 -10.83
N GLU A 106 11.81 14.37 -12.11
CA GLU A 106 10.61 14.13 -12.94
C GLU A 106 9.67 13.07 -12.33
N LYS A 107 10.21 12.05 -11.64
CA LYS A 107 9.45 11.09 -10.83
C LYS A 107 8.71 11.79 -9.68
N GLY A 108 9.41 12.69 -9.00
CA GLY A 108 8.84 13.56 -7.96
C GLY A 108 7.67 14.42 -8.45
N LYS A 109 7.80 15.01 -9.64
CA LYS A 109 6.71 15.78 -10.29
C LYS A 109 5.49 14.92 -10.62
N GLN A 110 5.69 13.66 -11.04
CA GLN A 110 4.58 12.72 -11.28
C GLN A 110 3.88 12.35 -9.97
N LEU A 111 4.63 12.10 -8.89
CA LEU A 111 4.06 11.87 -7.57
C LEU A 111 3.27 13.09 -7.08
N LEU A 112 3.80 14.30 -7.22
CA LEU A 112 3.08 15.53 -6.86
C LEU A 112 1.77 15.66 -7.64
N LYS A 113 1.74 15.30 -8.94
CA LYS A 113 0.48 15.24 -9.71
C LYS A 113 -0.50 14.20 -9.17
N LEU A 114 -0.03 13.01 -8.77
CA LEU A 114 -0.88 11.98 -8.17
C LEU A 114 -1.47 12.43 -6.82
N LEU A 115 -0.67 13.11 -5.99
CA LEU A 115 -1.07 13.65 -4.69
C LEU A 115 -1.98 14.88 -4.80
N GLN A 116 -1.78 15.73 -5.81
CA GLN A 116 -2.63 16.90 -6.09
C GLN A 116 -3.93 16.53 -6.81
N GLY A 117 -3.97 15.38 -7.48
CA GLY A 117 -5.19 14.82 -8.06
C GLY A 117 -6.02 14.03 -7.06
N ASN A 118 -7.27 13.74 -7.44
CA ASN A 118 -8.15 12.82 -6.71
C ASN A 118 -7.72 11.33 -6.82
N SER A 119 -6.53 11.05 -7.36
CA SER A 119 -6.07 9.69 -7.73
C SER A 119 -5.16 9.03 -6.69
N HIS A 120 -4.96 9.66 -5.53
CA HIS A 120 -4.12 9.12 -4.47
C HIS A 120 -4.81 7.97 -3.69
N THR A 121 -6.11 7.76 -3.90
CA THR A 121 -6.85 6.59 -3.42
C THR A 121 -7.78 6.05 -4.51
N GLN A 122 -7.90 4.72 -4.63
CA GLN A 122 -8.80 4.09 -5.58
C GLN A 122 -9.22 2.69 -5.11
N ILE A 123 -10.52 2.38 -5.16
CA ILE A 123 -11.00 1.00 -5.01
C ILE A 123 -10.70 0.23 -6.30
N ILE A 124 -10.06 -0.94 -6.18
CA ILE A 124 -9.54 -1.68 -7.32
C ILE A 124 -10.10 -3.09 -7.40
N SER A 125 -10.23 -3.60 -8.63
CA SER A 125 -10.52 -5.00 -8.92
C SER A 125 -9.27 -5.89 -8.78
N SER A 126 -9.46 -7.21 -8.83
CA SER A 126 -8.35 -8.17 -8.87
C SER A 126 -7.45 -7.98 -10.11
N GLU A 127 -8.05 -7.66 -11.26
CA GLU A 127 -7.30 -7.45 -12.49
C GLU A 127 -6.48 -6.15 -12.44
N GLN A 128 -7.05 -5.09 -11.86
CA GLN A 128 -6.31 -3.83 -11.65
C GLN A 128 -5.15 -4.02 -10.67
N GLU A 129 -5.37 -4.75 -9.58
CA GLU A 129 -4.30 -5.13 -8.65
C GLU A 129 -3.18 -5.90 -9.35
N LYS A 130 -3.52 -6.87 -10.20
CA LYS A 130 -2.53 -7.62 -10.98
C LYS A 130 -1.72 -6.70 -11.89
N SER A 131 -2.37 -5.77 -12.59
CA SER A 131 -1.68 -4.79 -13.44
C SER A 131 -0.75 -3.86 -12.65
N ILE A 132 -1.14 -3.47 -11.43
CA ILE A 132 -0.29 -2.66 -10.53
C ILE A 132 0.93 -3.46 -10.08
N LEU A 133 0.74 -4.71 -9.68
CA LEU A 133 1.83 -5.61 -9.28
C LEU A 133 2.80 -5.91 -10.44
N GLN A 134 2.33 -5.94 -11.69
CA GLN A 134 3.21 -6.07 -12.84
C GLN A 134 4.11 -4.84 -13.01
N ARG A 135 3.57 -3.64 -12.78
CA ARG A 135 4.35 -2.39 -12.83
C ARG A 135 5.39 -2.30 -11.71
N SER A 136 5.09 -2.84 -10.51
CA SER A 136 6.03 -2.83 -9.39
C SER A 136 7.30 -3.66 -9.64
N ARG A 137 7.35 -4.46 -10.70
CA ARG A 137 8.57 -5.17 -11.10
C ARG A 137 9.70 -4.25 -11.52
N THR A 138 9.39 -3.01 -11.89
CA THR A 138 10.40 -1.98 -12.22
C THR A 138 11.39 -1.67 -11.09
N TYR A 139 11.14 -2.16 -9.88
CA TYR A 139 12.04 -2.04 -8.74
C TYR A 139 12.97 -3.25 -8.53
N TYR A 140 12.77 -4.35 -9.26
CA TYR A 140 13.70 -5.49 -9.26
C TYR A 140 14.66 -5.34 -10.45
N LEU A 141 15.96 -5.40 -10.19
CA LEU A 141 17.03 -5.37 -11.20
C LEU A 141 17.23 -6.75 -11.83
#